data_AF-A0A977PTR2-F1
#
_entry.id   AF-A0A977PTR2-F1
#
_cell.length_a   1.000
_cell.length_b   1.000
_cell.length_c   1.000
_cell.angle_alpha   90.00
_cell.angle_beta   90.00
_cell.angle_gamma   90.00
#
_symmetry.space_group_name_H-M   'P 1'
#
loop_
_entity.id
_entity.type
_entity.pdbx_description
1 polymer ?
#
loop_
_entity_poly.entity_id
_entity_poly.type
_entity_poly.pdbx_seq_one_letter_code
_entity_poly.pdbx_strand_id
1 'polypeptide(L)'
;MEITLNLSDEQWQKITFIQQHSSENILALLEITINQQYEKLQVADPDPIKGWQESGFIGCGKGDANLSTNYKEILKEFWSEKHDYS
;
A
#
# COMPACT_ATOMS: atom_id res chain seq x y z
N MET A 1 24.40 9.62 -3.85
CA MET A 1 24.99 8.27 -3.79
C MET A 1 25.47 7.93 -5.19
N GLU A 2 26.68 7.42 -5.33
CA GLU A 2 27.25 7.02 -6.63
C GLU A 2 27.24 5.49 -6.69
N ILE A 3 26.83 4.93 -7.83
CA ILE A 3 26.73 3.48 -8.04
C ILE A 3 27.49 3.13 -9.30
N THR A 4 28.50 2.27 -9.16
CA THR A 4 29.22 1.69 -10.30
C THR A 4 28.62 0.33 -10.62
N LEU A 5 28.16 0.16 -11.87
CA LEU A 5 27.57 -1.10 -12.35
C LEU A 5 28.56 -1.83 -13.25
N ASN A 6 28.83 -3.09 -12.93
CA ASN A 6 29.54 -4.00 -13.82
C ASN A 6 28.50 -4.80 -14.60
N LEU A 7 28.36 -4.48 -15.87
CA LEU A 7 27.41 -5.13 -16.76
C LEU A 7 28.13 -6.17 -17.63
N SER A 8 27.49 -7.33 -17.83
CA SER A 8 27.98 -8.30 -18.81
C SER A 8 27.75 -7.79 -20.24
N ASP A 9 28.45 -8.38 -21.22
CA ASP A 9 28.28 -8.04 -22.64
C ASP A 9 26.81 -8.23 -23.09
N GLU A 10 26.15 -9.27 -22.58
CA GLU A 10 24.73 -9.53 -22.86
C GLU A 10 23.83 -8.40 -22.34
N GLN A 11 24.10 -7.90 -21.13
CA GLN A 11 23.34 -6.80 -20.54
C GLN A 11 23.55 -5.50 -21.32
N TRP A 12 24.79 -5.25 -21.77
CA TRP A 12 25.12 -4.12 -22.64
C TRP A 12 24.38 -4.16 -23.98
N GLN A 13 24.30 -5.34 -24.60
CA GLN A 13 23.54 -5.52 -25.85
C GLN A 13 22.05 -5.22 -25.66
N LYS A 14 21.45 -5.73 -24.57
CA LYS A 14 20.04 -5.47 -24.24
C LYS A 14 19.77 -3.98 -24.01
N ILE A 15 20.65 -3.30 -23.27
CA ILE A 15 20.56 -1.86 -23.03
C ILE A 15 20.64 -1.08 -24.34
N THR A 16 21.62 -1.42 -25.19
CA THR A 16 21.82 -0.75 -26.48
C THR A 16 20.61 -0.91 -27.38
N PHE A 17 20.05 -2.12 -27.43
CA PHE A 17 18.82 -2.40 -28.18
C PHE A 17 17.64 -1.54 -27.67
N ILE A 18 17.45 -1.45 -26.36
CA ILE A 18 16.38 -0.63 -25.77
C ILE A 18 16.57 0.85 -26.14
N GLN A 19 17.79 1.39 -26.07
CA GLN A 19 18.09 2.78 -26.42
C GLN A 19 17.88 3.09 -27.91
N GLN A 20 18.03 2.10 -28.79
CA GLN A 20 17.77 2.28 -30.22
C GLN A 20 16.28 2.30 -30.56
N HIS A 21 15.48 1.61 -29.76
CA HIS A 21 14.04 1.42 -29.99
C HIS A 21 13.14 2.24 -29.06
N SER A 22 13.72 2.96 -28.09
CA SER A 22 13.05 3.84 -27.15
C SER A 22 13.75 5.20 -27.11
N SER A 23 12.99 6.27 -26.92
CA SER A 23 13.53 7.60 -26.63
C SER A 23 14.04 7.74 -25.19
N GLU A 24 13.90 6.70 -24.36
CA GLU A 24 14.26 6.71 -22.96
C GLU A 24 15.77 6.49 -22.75
N ASN A 25 16.38 7.36 -21.95
CA ASN A 25 17.76 7.22 -21.50
C ASN A 25 17.86 6.11 -20.42
N ILE A 26 19.05 5.52 -20.26
CA ILE A 26 19.35 4.51 -19.23
C ILE A 26 18.92 4.94 -17.82
N LEU A 27 19.04 6.23 -17.51
CA LEU A 27 18.66 6.77 -16.20
C LEU A 27 17.15 6.67 -15.96
N ALA A 28 16.34 6.96 -16.98
CA ALA A 28 14.89 6.82 -16.90
C ALA A 28 14.48 5.35 -16.75
N LEU A 29 15.15 4.45 -17.47
CA LEU A 29 14.94 3.01 -17.34
C LEU A 29 15.25 2.51 -15.91
N LEU A 30 16.35 2.98 -15.33
CA LEU A 30 16.74 2.67 -13.95
C LEU A 30 15.72 3.21 -12.95
N GLU A 31 15.25 4.45 -13.12
CA GLU A 31 14.22 5.04 -12.26
C GLU A 31 12.92 4.22 -12.26
N ILE A 32 12.43 3.87 -13.45
CA ILE A 32 11.23 3.03 -13.60
C ILE A 32 11.45 1.68 -12.89
N THR A 33 12.59 1.05 -13.11
CA THR A 33 12.88 -0.27 -12.54
C THR A 33 12.99 -0.22 -11.01
N ILE A 34 13.62 0.83 -10.47
CA ILE A 34 13.74 1.05 -9.02
C ILE A 34 12.35 1.24 -8.40
N ASN A 35 11.53 2.10 -8.98
CA ASN A 35 10.18 2.36 -8.48
C ASN A 35 9.32 1.10 -8.49
N GLN A 36 9.34 0.34 -9.59
CA GLN A 36 8.63 -0.94 -9.69
C GLN A 36 9.09 -1.95 -8.64
N GLN A 37 10.40 -2.04 -8.39
CA GLN A 37 10.93 -2.96 -7.39
C GLN A 37 10.60 -2.51 -5.97
N TYR A 38 10.62 -1.21 -5.71
CA TYR A 38 10.22 -0.64 -4.42
C TYR A 38 8.75 -0.89 -4.12
N GLU A 39 7.86 -0.64 -5.07
CA GLU A 39 6.42 -0.92 -4.93
C GLU A 39 6.15 -2.40 -4.67
N LYS A 40 6.82 -3.30 -5.43
CA LYS A 40 6.70 -4.76 -5.18
C LYS A 40 7.09 -5.13 -3.76
N LEU A 41 8.14 -4.53 -3.23
CA LEU A 41 8.60 -4.82 -1.86
C LEU A 41 7.69 -4.20 -0.80
N GLN A 42 7.12 -3.02 -1.03
CA GLN A 42 6.07 -2.47 -0.15
C GLN A 42 4.83 -3.38 -0.11
N VAL A 43 4.39 -3.88 -1.26
CA VAL A 43 3.22 -4.78 -1.34
C VAL A 43 3.52 -6.16 -0.76
N ALA A 44 4.79 -6.60 -0.79
CA ALA A 44 5.23 -7.87 -0.20
C ALA A 44 5.40 -7.81 1.33
N ASP A 45 5.42 -6.61 1.92
CA ASP A 45 5.30 -6.38 3.37
C ASP A 45 3.97 -5.69 3.70
N PRO A 46 2.81 -6.33 3.41
CA PRO A 46 1.56 -5.79 3.86
C PRO A 46 1.53 -6.09 5.35
N ASP A 47 1.71 -5.06 6.19
CA ASP A 47 0.95 -5.03 7.43
C ASP A 47 -0.52 -4.97 6.97
N PRO A 48 -1.23 -6.10 6.84
CA PRO A 48 -2.49 -6.16 6.11
C PRO A 48 -3.55 -5.30 6.82
N ILE A 49 -3.33 -5.10 8.12
CA ILE A 49 -4.12 -4.25 8.99
C ILE A 49 -4.01 -2.78 8.55
N LYS A 50 -2.83 -2.29 8.15
CA LYS A 50 -2.67 -0.89 7.70
C LYS A 50 -3.48 -0.60 6.44
N GLY A 51 -3.38 -1.46 5.42
CA GLY A 51 -4.15 -1.27 4.19
C GLY A 51 -5.67 -1.32 4.43
N TRP A 52 -6.11 -2.14 5.39
CA TRP A 52 -7.52 -2.22 5.78
C TRP A 52 -7.97 -1.04 6.66
N GLN A 53 -7.08 -0.47 7.48
CA GLN A 53 -7.35 0.74 8.25
C GLN A 53 -7.42 1.98 7.35
N GLU A 54 -6.46 2.14 6.43
CA GLU A 54 -6.37 3.29 5.51
C GLU A 54 -7.55 3.33 4.53
N SER A 55 -8.02 2.17 4.07
CA SER A 55 -9.19 2.08 3.20
C SER A 55 -10.52 2.37 3.92
N GLY A 56 -10.50 2.53 5.25
CA GLY A 56 -11.70 2.64 6.07
C GLY A 56 -12.54 1.35 6.12
N PHE A 57 -12.02 0.24 5.60
CA PHE A 57 -12.66 -1.07 5.65
C PHE A 57 -12.69 -1.62 7.09
N ILE A 58 -11.60 -1.43 7.83
CA ILE A 58 -11.54 -1.70 9.27
C ILE A 58 -11.56 -0.37 10.01
N GLY A 59 -12.73 -0.02 10.56
CA GLY A 59 -12.83 1.00 11.57
C GLY A 59 -12.34 0.47 12.92
N CYS A 60 -11.35 1.12 13.53
CA CYS A 60 -11.04 0.91 14.95
C CYS A 60 -12.13 1.54 15.82
N GLY A 61 -13.21 0.80 16.07
CA GLY A 61 -14.15 1.15 17.12
C GLY A 61 -13.54 0.84 18.48
N LYS A 62 -13.40 1.83 19.36
CA LYS A 62 -13.22 1.56 20.79
C LYS A 62 -14.53 1.01 21.33
N GLY A 63 -14.65 -0.31 21.35
CA GLY A 63 -15.79 -1.02 21.92
C GLY A 63 -15.60 -1.27 23.42
N ASP A 64 -16.71 -1.37 24.15
CA ASP A 64 -16.72 -1.94 25.50
C ASP A 64 -16.05 -3.33 25.49
N ALA A 65 -15.34 -3.70 26.57
CA ALA A 65 -14.68 -5.01 26.64
C ALA A 65 -15.67 -6.18 26.52
N ASN A 66 -16.94 -5.95 26.88
CA ASN A 66 -18.03 -6.90 26.74
C ASN A 66 -18.92 -6.60 25.54
N LEU A 67 -18.46 -5.81 24.55
CA LEU A 67 -19.26 -5.40 23.38
C LEU A 67 -19.90 -6.61 22.69
N SER A 68 -19.18 -7.72 22.55
CA SER A 68 -19.74 -8.94 21.95
C SER A 68 -20.95 -9.51 22.71
N THR A 69 -21.04 -9.25 24.01
CA THR A 69 -22.11 -9.70 24.92
C THR A 69 -23.22 -8.66 25.04
N ASN A 70 -22.89 -7.37 25.15
CA ASN A 70 -23.83 -6.29 25.47
C ASN A 70 -24.15 -5.34 24.29
N TYR A 71 -23.66 -5.60 23.06
CA TYR A 71 -23.88 -4.69 21.92
C TYR A 71 -25.35 -4.35 21.67
N LYS A 72 -26.28 -5.30 21.92
CA LYS A 72 -27.71 -5.06 21.69
C LYS A 72 -28.28 -4.00 22.63
N GLU A 73 -27.83 -3.99 23.89
CA GLU A 73 -28.27 -3.04 24.89
C GLU A 73 -27.67 -1.66 24.59
N ILE A 74 -26.37 -1.61 24.31
CA ILE A 74 -25.67 -0.39 23.93
C ILE A 74 -26.27 0.25 22.67
N LEU A 75 -26.56 -0.55 21.63
CA LEU A 75 -27.19 -0.05 20.41
C LEU A 75 -28.60 0.47 20.69
N LYS A 76 -29.37 -0.22 21.54
CA LYS A 76 -30.72 0.21 21.90
C LYS A 76 -30.71 1.54 22.66
N GLU A 77 -29.81 1.70 23.62
CA GLU A 77 -29.60 2.96 24.35
C GLU A 77 -29.19 4.09 23.40
N PHE A 78 -28.15 3.86 22.58
CA PHE A 78 -27.67 4.85 21.61
C PHE A 78 -28.75 5.28 20.61
N TRP A 79 -29.56 4.35 20.12
CA TRP A 79 -30.66 4.65 19.21
C TRP A 79 -31.79 5.42 19.89
N SER A 80 -32.05 5.12 21.16
CA SER A 80 -33.06 5.84 21.96
C SER A 80 -32.58 7.28 22.19
N GLU A 81 -31.35 7.49 22.66
CA GLU A 81 -30.78 8.84 22.84
C GLU A 81 -30.74 9.67 21.54
N LYS A 82 -30.43 9.02 20.41
CA LYS A 82 -30.32 9.72 19.11
C LYS A 82 -31.67 10.09 18.50
N HIS A 83 -32.74 9.37 18.85
CA HIS A 83 -34.05 9.52 18.22
C HIS A 83 -35.18 9.91 19.17
N ASP A 84 -34.95 9.95 20.49
CA ASP A 84 -35.82 10.63 21.47
C ASP A 84 -35.58 12.14 21.42
N TYR A 85 -35.96 12.74 20.29
CA TYR A 85 -36.35 14.15 20.28
C TYR A 85 -37.86 14.19 20.56
N SER A 86 -38.25 14.39 21.82
CA SER A 86 -39.57 14.94 22.16
C SER A 86 -39.61 16.45 21.92
#